data_AF-A0A4R5FMU8-F1
#
_entry.id   AF-A0A4R5FMU8-F1
#
_cell.length_a   1.000
_cell.length_b   1.000
_cell.length_c   1.000
_cell.angle_alpha   90.00
_cell.angle_beta   90.00
_cell.angle_gamma   90.00
#
_symmetry.space_group_name_H-M   'P 1'
#
loop_
_entity.id
_entity.type
_entity.pdbx_description
1 polymer ?
#
loop_
_entity_poly.entity_id
_entity_poly.type
_entity_poly.pdbx_seq_one_letter_code
_entity_poly.pdbx_strand_id
1 'polypeptide(L)'
;MPNDADARPDPYDVRQGPRGRWWVRPGRRFHRVLALLLGAALATSLTPAAAQAEARGREVKGRVAVVGVPGLEWSDIDRSRTPHLWELVSRGSSASLSTRTVPPPDRGITCPTAGWLTVSAGQRAGTPGKGCSPAPEPRSSGRGATVPGWRALSAYQGETGFDARLGTLGRIVREGGGQVAAIGPGAALAAADASGNIPTYAPDLGSVTDLTPYDLIVFEAADLATAWFARPLDEYGVPTPLSAEDRRTAVARADRQIGALIGELPAGTSVLVAGISDVTPNAHLHVAIATGPSAPGGPPFPHGRLTATSTRQDSLVTITDLTATAVQLLGLPATREIVGRPWRSGDATPPDPAGAVTDLADADLASQVLRDVRGPFFTVLVTVQLLFYAFAALALRRRSKNGRSRTTHPGPDRNHPPR
;
A
#
# COMPACT_ATOMS: atom_id res chain seq x y z
N MET A 1 -38.81 54.97 12.24
CA MET A 1 -39.58 56.14 11.78
C MET A 1 -39.42 56.24 10.27
N PRO A 2 -40.52 56.25 9.50
CA PRO A 2 -40.54 55.91 8.07
C PRO A 2 -40.74 57.12 7.13
N ASN A 3 -40.59 56.85 5.83
CA ASN A 3 -41.36 57.31 4.65
C ASN A 3 -40.46 57.07 3.41
N ASP A 4 -40.89 56.76 2.20
CA ASP A 4 -42.11 56.26 1.53
C ASP A 4 -41.63 56.04 0.06
N ALA A 5 -41.94 54.90 -0.59
CA ALA A 5 -42.79 54.76 -1.80
C ALA A 5 -42.19 55.42 -3.09
N ASP A 6 -42.26 54.91 -4.32
CA ASP A 6 -43.19 53.96 -4.94
C ASP A 6 -42.75 53.61 -6.39
N ALA A 7 -43.40 52.58 -6.95
CA ALA A 7 -43.70 52.33 -8.37
C ALA A 7 -42.64 51.87 -9.41
N ARG A 8 -42.95 50.72 -10.05
CA ARG A 8 -42.41 50.21 -11.35
C ARG A 8 -43.17 50.82 -12.54
N PRO A 9 -42.63 50.77 -13.77
CA PRO A 9 -43.09 49.75 -14.74
C PRO A 9 -42.01 49.13 -15.66
N ASP A 10 -42.28 47.89 -16.11
CA ASP A 10 -41.65 47.17 -17.24
C ASP A 10 -42.32 47.62 -18.56
N PRO A 11 -41.60 47.72 -19.69
CA PRO A 11 -41.90 46.75 -20.74
C PRO A 11 -40.74 46.44 -21.69
N TYR A 12 -40.56 45.15 -21.95
CA TYR A 12 -40.13 44.62 -23.25
C TYR A 12 -40.91 45.27 -24.41
N ASP A 13 -40.30 46.19 -25.16
CA ASP A 13 -40.82 46.64 -26.45
C ASP A 13 -39.69 46.98 -27.46
N VAL A 14 -39.35 45.96 -28.25
CA VAL A 14 -39.13 45.93 -29.72
C VAL A 14 -38.16 46.94 -30.37
N ARG A 15 -37.23 46.44 -31.21
CA ARG A 15 -37.15 46.65 -32.69
C ARG A 15 -35.78 46.28 -33.29
N GLN A 16 -35.84 45.42 -34.31
CA GLN A 16 -34.75 45.11 -35.24
C GLN A 16 -34.57 46.23 -36.29
N GLY A 17 -33.33 46.51 -36.69
CA GLY A 17 -32.92 47.42 -37.77
C GLY A 17 -31.46 47.20 -38.19
N PRO A 18 -31.01 47.64 -39.39
CA PRO A 18 -30.56 46.73 -40.44
C PRO A 18 -29.04 46.53 -40.64
N ARG A 19 -28.75 45.48 -41.41
CA ARG A 19 -27.45 44.97 -41.89
C ARG A 19 -26.59 46.04 -42.58
N GLY A 20 -25.35 46.23 -42.11
CA GLY A 20 -24.26 46.92 -42.82
C GLY A 20 -23.03 46.02 -42.95
N ARG A 21 -22.77 45.51 -44.16
CA ARG A 21 -21.56 44.74 -44.51
C ARG A 21 -20.42 45.72 -44.85
N TRP A 22 -19.39 45.78 -44.01
CA TRP A 22 -18.14 46.47 -44.32
C TRP A 22 -17.09 45.44 -44.78
N TRP A 23 -16.70 45.50 -46.05
CA TRP A 23 -15.61 44.69 -46.60
C TRP A 23 -14.28 45.43 -46.43
N VAL A 24 -13.44 44.98 -45.49
CA VAL A 24 -12.06 45.44 -45.37
C VAL A 24 -11.19 44.52 -46.25
N ARG A 25 -10.55 45.09 -47.28
CA ARG A 25 -9.56 44.36 -48.09
C ARG A 25 -8.24 44.23 -47.29
N PRO A 26 -7.75 43.01 -46.99
CA PRO A 26 -6.51 42.86 -46.24
C PRO A 26 -5.30 43.22 -47.11
N GLY A 27 -4.45 44.11 -46.60
CA GLY A 27 -3.21 44.53 -47.27
C GLY A 27 -2.12 43.44 -47.24
N ARG A 28 -1.21 43.48 -48.23
CA ARG A 28 -0.10 42.51 -48.47
C ARG A 28 0.76 42.12 -47.26
N ARG A 29 0.76 42.90 -46.17
CA ARG A 29 1.48 42.56 -44.91
C ARG A 29 0.78 41.46 -44.09
N PHE A 30 -0.54 41.30 -44.24
CA PHE A 30 -1.33 40.26 -43.57
C PHE A 30 -1.01 38.85 -44.10
N HIS A 31 -0.73 38.74 -45.41
CA HIS A 31 -0.36 37.46 -46.03
C HIS A 31 1.03 36.97 -45.62
N ARG A 32 1.97 37.87 -45.27
CA ARG A 32 3.31 37.46 -44.80
C ARG A 32 3.29 36.94 -43.36
N VAL A 33 2.48 37.55 -42.49
CA VAL A 33 2.29 37.07 -41.10
C VAL A 33 1.52 35.75 -41.07
N LEU A 34 0.49 35.61 -41.92
CA LEU A 34 -0.26 34.36 -42.04
C LEU A 34 0.60 33.21 -42.62
N ALA A 35 1.48 33.49 -43.59
CA ALA A 35 2.40 32.49 -44.13
C ALA A 35 3.48 32.06 -43.12
N LEU A 36 3.97 32.97 -42.27
CA LEU A 36 4.90 32.64 -41.18
C LEU A 36 4.22 31.83 -40.07
N LEU A 37 2.97 32.13 -39.73
CA LEU A 37 2.18 31.36 -38.76
C LEU A 37 1.77 29.97 -39.30
N LEU A 38 1.45 29.84 -40.58
CA LEU A 38 1.23 28.55 -41.24
C LEU A 38 2.53 27.75 -41.38
N GLY A 39 3.66 28.39 -41.65
CA GLY A 39 4.97 27.74 -41.67
C GLY A 39 5.40 27.21 -40.30
N ALA A 40 5.12 27.94 -39.22
CA ALA A 40 5.35 27.49 -37.85
C ALA A 40 4.36 26.38 -37.41
N ALA A 41 3.13 26.39 -37.93
CA ALA A 41 2.14 25.35 -37.68
C ALA A 41 2.36 24.05 -38.49
N LEU A 42 3.09 24.11 -39.62
CA LEU A 42 3.51 22.92 -40.37
C LEU A 42 4.85 22.35 -39.91
N ALA A 43 5.62 23.05 -39.07
CA ALA A 43 6.86 22.53 -38.49
C ALA A 43 6.64 21.71 -37.19
N THR A 44 5.46 21.77 -36.59
CA THR A 44 5.09 21.02 -35.37
C THR A 44 4.52 19.62 -35.63
N SER A 45 4.32 19.22 -36.89
CA SER A 45 3.79 17.90 -37.26
C SER A 45 4.86 16.79 -37.39
N LEU A 46 6.11 17.06 -37.00
CA LEU A 46 7.24 16.11 -37.05
C LEU A 46 7.58 15.46 -35.68
N THR A 47 6.62 15.28 -34.78
CA THR A 47 6.84 14.60 -33.48
C THR A 47 6.31 13.15 -33.35
N PRO A 48 6.40 12.23 -34.34
CA PRO A 48 6.09 10.82 -34.07
C PRO A 48 7.16 10.12 -33.22
N ALA A 49 8.43 10.57 -33.26
CA ALA A 49 9.54 9.87 -32.61
C ALA A 49 9.51 9.92 -31.07
N ALA A 50 9.11 11.05 -30.48
CA ALA A 50 9.03 11.18 -29.01
C ALA A 50 7.85 10.37 -28.45
N ALA A 51 6.68 10.42 -29.10
CA ALA A 51 5.52 9.61 -28.73
C ALA A 51 5.77 8.10 -28.90
N GLN A 52 6.51 7.70 -29.95
CA GLN A 52 6.92 6.31 -30.14
C GLN A 52 7.97 5.84 -29.13
N ALA A 53 8.91 6.70 -28.72
CA ALA A 53 9.88 6.39 -27.68
C ALA A 53 9.21 6.24 -26.30
N GLU A 54 8.24 7.10 -25.99
CA GLU A 54 7.43 7.02 -24.77
C GLU A 54 6.54 5.76 -24.76
N ALA A 55 6.00 5.36 -25.91
CA ALA A 55 5.26 4.10 -26.06
C ALA A 55 6.16 2.86 -25.90
N ARG A 56 7.37 2.84 -26.49
CA ARG A 56 8.36 1.74 -26.31
C ARG A 56 8.89 1.63 -24.88
N GLY A 57 8.84 2.72 -24.11
CA GLY A 57 9.16 2.73 -22.68
C GLY A 57 8.11 2.06 -21.80
N ARG A 58 6.91 1.80 -22.33
CA ARG A 58 5.77 1.25 -21.58
C ARG A 58 5.47 -0.21 -21.90
N GLU A 59 6.20 -0.85 -22.80
CA GLU A 59 5.98 -2.26 -23.14
C GLU A 59 6.50 -3.19 -22.04
N VAL A 60 5.74 -4.24 -21.74
CA VAL A 60 6.16 -5.31 -20.83
C VAL A 60 7.35 -6.07 -21.39
N LYS A 61 8.37 -6.30 -20.55
CA LYS A 61 9.65 -6.93 -20.94
C LYS A 61 10.02 -8.14 -20.09
N GLY A 62 9.26 -8.43 -19.04
CA GLY A 62 9.54 -9.49 -18.09
C GLY A 62 8.27 -10.19 -17.64
N ARG A 63 8.45 -11.22 -16.81
CA ARG A 63 7.36 -12.02 -16.23
C ARG A 63 7.50 -12.07 -14.71
N VAL A 64 6.39 -11.93 -14.01
CA VAL A 64 6.36 -11.89 -12.55
C VAL A 64 5.19 -12.72 -12.03
N ALA A 65 5.49 -13.59 -11.07
CA ALA A 65 4.51 -14.24 -10.21
C ALA A 65 4.50 -13.56 -8.84
N VAL A 66 3.40 -12.90 -8.49
CA VAL A 66 3.15 -12.36 -7.15
C VAL A 66 2.34 -13.40 -6.36
N VAL A 67 2.99 -14.01 -5.37
CA VAL A 67 2.43 -15.04 -4.51
C VAL A 67 2.13 -14.41 -3.15
N GLY A 68 0.85 -14.18 -2.89
CA GLY A 68 0.39 -13.68 -1.60
C GLY A 68 -0.09 -14.81 -0.71
N VAL A 69 0.43 -14.85 0.52
CA VAL A 69 0.07 -15.83 1.54
C VAL A 69 -0.43 -15.08 2.78
N PRO A 70 -1.74 -14.81 2.91
CA PRO A 70 -2.29 -14.14 4.08
C PRO A 70 -1.83 -14.84 5.37
N GLY A 71 -1.18 -14.10 6.26
CA GLY A 71 -0.74 -14.61 7.56
C GLY A 71 0.62 -15.27 7.62
N LEU A 72 1.34 -15.45 6.50
CA LEU A 72 2.63 -16.14 6.51
C LEU A 72 3.69 -15.38 7.30
N GLU A 73 4.27 -16.05 8.30
CA GLU A 73 5.29 -15.53 9.22
C GLU A 73 6.59 -16.32 9.08
N TRP A 74 7.72 -15.76 9.51
CA TRP A 74 9.03 -16.44 9.42
C TRP A 74 9.11 -17.71 10.28
N SER A 75 8.36 -17.75 11.38
CA SER A 75 8.24 -18.93 12.26
C SER A 75 7.54 -20.13 11.60
N ASP A 76 6.85 -19.91 10.47
CA ASP A 76 6.20 -20.96 9.69
C ASP A 76 7.17 -21.70 8.76
N ILE A 77 8.31 -21.07 8.41
CA ILE A 77 9.27 -21.61 7.45
C ILE A 77 10.17 -22.65 8.11
N ASP A 78 10.15 -23.86 7.57
CA ASP A 78 10.82 -25.03 8.10
C ASP A 78 11.25 -25.96 6.97
N ARG A 79 12.49 -26.46 7.05
CA ARG A 79 13.08 -27.30 6.01
C ARG A 79 12.28 -28.57 5.69
N SER A 80 11.60 -29.14 6.69
CA SER A 80 10.85 -30.38 6.57
C SER A 80 9.37 -30.16 6.29
N ARG A 81 8.76 -29.14 6.90
CA ARG A 81 7.32 -28.89 6.82
C ARG A 81 6.93 -27.98 5.66
N THR A 82 7.83 -27.10 5.23
CA THR A 82 7.63 -26.16 4.12
C THR A 82 8.83 -26.16 3.15
N PRO A 83 9.11 -27.31 2.50
CA PRO A 83 10.30 -27.46 1.68
C PRO A 83 10.37 -26.48 0.50
N HIS A 84 9.23 -26.07 -0.08
CA HIS A 84 9.24 -25.17 -1.23
C HIS A 84 9.59 -23.73 -0.83
N LEU A 85 8.99 -23.22 0.25
CA LEU A 85 9.37 -21.92 0.85
C LEU A 85 10.82 -21.93 1.31
N TRP A 86 11.29 -23.02 1.92
CA TRP A 86 12.69 -23.18 2.32
C TRP A 86 13.65 -23.10 1.12
N GLU A 87 13.31 -23.76 0.01
CA GLU A 87 14.10 -23.71 -1.22
C GLU A 87 14.15 -22.29 -1.82
N LEU A 88 13.04 -21.54 -1.79
CA LEU A 88 13.01 -20.15 -2.23
C LEU A 88 13.92 -19.26 -1.39
N VAL A 89 13.90 -19.41 -0.06
CA VAL A 89 14.84 -18.70 0.84
C VAL A 89 16.28 -19.07 0.51
N SER A 90 16.55 -20.33 0.21
CA SER A 90 17.90 -20.83 -0.07
C SER A 90 18.50 -20.31 -1.37
N ARG A 91 17.67 -19.88 -2.33
CA ARG A 91 18.10 -19.43 -3.66
C ARG A 91 17.96 -17.94 -3.88
N GLY A 92 17.04 -17.30 -3.16
CA GLY A 92 16.64 -15.93 -3.37
C GLY A 92 17.11 -14.99 -2.29
N SER A 93 16.70 -13.74 -2.44
CA SER A 93 16.87 -12.73 -1.40
C SER A 93 15.63 -12.72 -0.49
N SER A 94 15.80 -12.47 0.81
CA SER A 94 14.69 -12.44 1.78
C SER A 94 14.74 -11.31 2.80
N ALA A 95 13.57 -10.90 3.31
CA ALA A 95 13.41 -9.87 4.34
C ALA A 95 12.15 -10.08 5.19
N SER A 96 12.08 -9.37 6.31
CA SER A 96 10.82 -9.11 7.01
C SER A 96 9.98 -8.10 6.23
N LEU A 97 8.67 -8.29 6.20
CA LEU A 97 7.72 -7.43 5.51
C LEU A 97 6.75 -6.80 6.51
N SER A 98 6.71 -5.48 6.54
CA SER A 98 5.68 -4.72 7.25
C SER A 98 4.42 -4.63 6.38
N THR A 99 3.32 -5.22 6.83
CA THR A 99 2.03 -5.27 6.11
C THR A 99 1.19 -4.02 6.22
N ARG A 100 1.60 -2.99 6.97
CA ARG A 100 0.82 -1.78 7.28
C ARG A 100 -0.08 -1.26 6.15
N THR A 101 -1.38 -1.49 6.28
CA THR A 101 -2.46 -0.94 5.45
C THR A 101 -3.24 0.14 6.20
N VAL A 102 -4.42 0.53 5.69
CA VAL A 102 -5.44 1.18 6.53
C VAL A 102 -6.06 0.10 7.41
N PRO A 103 -5.87 0.16 8.74
CA PRO A 103 -6.40 -0.85 9.66
C PRO A 103 -7.90 -0.61 9.90
N PRO A 104 -8.65 -1.64 10.37
CA PRO A 104 -9.98 -1.42 10.91
C PRO A 104 -9.93 -0.47 12.14
N PRO A 105 -11.01 0.28 12.44
CA PRO A 105 -10.98 1.38 13.44
C PRO A 105 -10.51 0.99 14.84
N ASP A 106 -10.81 -0.24 15.27
CA ASP A 106 -10.60 -0.70 16.65
C ASP A 106 -9.44 -1.72 16.76
N ARG A 107 -8.74 -2.05 15.66
CA ARG A 107 -7.67 -3.06 15.65
C ARG A 107 -6.51 -2.66 14.74
N GLY A 108 -5.31 -2.56 15.30
CA GLY A 108 -4.08 -2.21 14.58
C GLY A 108 -3.46 -3.33 13.75
N ILE A 109 -4.27 -4.14 13.08
CA ILE A 109 -3.84 -5.26 12.22
C ILE A 109 -4.16 -4.99 10.75
N THR A 110 -3.52 -5.73 9.87
CA THR A 110 -3.81 -5.77 8.44
C THR A 110 -4.72 -6.96 8.15
N CYS A 111 -5.98 -6.72 7.79
CA CYS A 111 -6.87 -7.78 7.32
C CYS A 111 -6.47 -8.27 5.90
N PRO A 112 -6.70 -9.55 5.55
CA PRO A 112 -6.37 -10.11 4.23
C PRO A 112 -6.84 -9.28 3.03
N THR A 113 -8.10 -8.86 3.04
CA THR A 113 -8.68 -8.02 1.97
C THR A 113 -7.95 -6.67 1.84
N ALA A 114 -7.60 -6.01 2.94
CA ALA A 114 -6.86 -4.75 2.91
C ALA A 114 -5.42 -4.92 2.39
N GLY A 115 -4.78 -6.05 2.72
CA GLY A 115 -3.47 -6.44 2.19
C GLY A 115 -3.51 -6.55 0.67
N TRP A 116 -4.44 -7.32 0.12
CA TRP A 116 -4.60 -7.48 -1.33
C TRP A 116 -4.97 -6.17 -2.05
N LEU A 117 -5.85 -5.35 -1.47
CA LEU A 117 -6.17 -4.02 -2.02
C LEU A 117 -4.96 -3.08 -2.01
N THR A 118 -4.08 -3.20 -1.01
CA THR A 118 -2.83 -2.43 -0.96
C THR A 118 -1.87 -2.86 -2.07
N VAL A 119 -1.79 -4.16 -2.36
CA VAL A 119 -1.04 -4.66 -3.53
C VAL A 119 -1.65 -4.15 -4.84
N SER A 120 -2.98 -4.16 -4.95
CA SER A 120 -3.73 -3.63 -6.10
C SER A 120 -3.38 -2.16 -6.40
N ALA A 121 -3.31 -1.34 -5.36
CA ALA A 121 -3.13 0.10 -5.47
C ALA A 121 -1.66 0.54 -5.51
N GLY A 122 -0.74 -0.23 -4.92
CA GLY A 122 0.62 0.24 -4.64
C GLY A 122 0.68 1.34 -3.56
N GLN A 123 -0.41 1.50 -2.80
CA GLN A 123 -0.62 2.46 -1.72
C GLN A 123 -1.50 1.80 -0.65
N ARG A 124 -1.35 2.20 0.61
CA ARG A 124 -2.16 1.70 1.72
C ARG A 124 -3.65 1.86 1.42
N ALA A 125 -4.34 0.74 1.31
CA ALA A 125 -5.77 0.67 1.13
C ALA A 125 -6.43 0.03 2.37
N GLY A 126 -7.74 0.17 2.49
CA GLY A 126 -8.51 -0.48 3.55
C GLY A 126 -9.85 -1.01 3.07
N THR A 127 -10.62 -1.54 4.01
CA THR A 127 -12.01 -1.95 3.80
C THR A 127 -12.92 -1.19 4.75
N PRO A 128 -14.15 -0.85 4.33
CA PRO A 128 -15.14 -0.28 5.24
C PRO A 128 -15.57 -1.34 6.27
N GLY A 129 -16.07 -0.87 7.42
CA GLY A 129 -16.64 -1.72 8.47
C GLY A 129 -15.68 -2.06 9.60
N LYS A 130 -16.18 -2.88 10.54
CA LYS A 130 -15.42 -3.42 11.67
C LYS A 130 -14.87 -4.80 11.33
N GLY A 131 -13.76 -5.17 11.97
CA GLY A 131 -13.20 -6.51 11.88
C GLY A 131 -12.57 -6.84 10.54
N CYS A 132 -12.36 -8.13 10.30
CA CYS A 132 -11.80 -8.65 9.06
C CYS A 132 -12.83 -9.51 8.33
N SER A 133 -13.22 -9.05 7.13
CA SER A 133 -14.07 -9.81 6.23
C SER A 133 -13.23 -10.54 5.17
N PRO A 134 -13.62 -11.77 4.77
CA PRO A 134 -13.02 -12.45 3.62
C PRO A 134 -13.10 -11.61 2.34
N ALA A 135 -12.22 -11.90 1.38
CA ALA A 135 -12.30 -11.33 0.05
C ALA A 135 -13.64 -11.71 -0.60
N PRO A 136 -14.30 -10.80 -1.35
CA PRO A 136 -15.52 -11.14 -2.07
C PRO A 136 -15.21 -12.15 -3.18
N GLU A 137 -16.02 -13.19 -3.29
CA GLU A 137 -15.90 -14.19 -4.35
C GLU A 137 -16.08 -13.56 -5.74
N PRO A 138 -15.07 -13.62 -6.62
CA PRO A 138 -15.17 -13.07 -7.97
C PRO A 138 -16.27 -13.71 -8.80
N ARG A 139 -17.00 -12.92 -9.59
CA ARG A 139 -18.01 -13.41 -10.53
C ARG A 139 -17.39 -13.66 -11.89
N SER A 140 -17.18 -14.93 -12.21
CA SER A 140 -16.62 -15.36 -13.49
C SER A 140 -17.49 -14.95 -14.68
N SER A 141 -16.83 -14.55 -15.77
CA SER A 141 -17.43 -14.21 -17.06
C SER A 141 -16.49 -14.64 -18.18
N GLY A 142 -16.80 -15.77 -18.81
CA GLY A 142 -15.88 -16.43 -19.74
C GLY A 142 -14.58 -16.80 -19.04
N ARG A 143 -13.45 -16.33 -19.57
CA ARG A 143 -12.10 -16.55 -18.99
C ARG A 143 -11.76 -15.58 -17.86
N GLY A 144 -12.49 -14.46 -17.76
CA GLY A 144 -12.24 -13.40 -16.80
C GLY A 144 -13.22 -13.43 -15.64
N ALA A 145 -13.17 -12.40 -14.80
CA ALA A 145 -14.11 -12.22 -13.70
C ALA A 145 -14.30 -10.74 -13.35
N THR A 146 -15.25 -10.46 -12.47
CA THR A 146 -15.47 -9.13 -11.86
C THR A 146 -15.50 -9.25 -10.34
N VAL A 147 -14.93 -8.28 -9.63
CA VAL A 147 -14.96 -8.23 -8.16
C VAL A 147 -16.27 -7.59 -7.68
N PRO A 148 -17.14 -8.31 -6.96
CA PRO A 148 -18.33 -7.72 -6.38
C PRO A 148 -17.99 -6.60 -5.39
N GLY A 149 -18.78 -5.52 -5.39
CA GLY A 149 -18.58 -4.41 -4.44
C GLY A 149 -17.38 -3.51 -4.73
N TRP A 150 -16.66 -3.71 -5.85
CA TRP A 150 -15.46 -2.93 -6.19
C TRP A 150 -15.65 -1.41 -6.12
N ARG A 151 -16.79 -0.90 -6.58
CA ARG A 151 -17.10 0.54 -6.51
C ARG A 151 -17.15 1.06 -5.07
N ALA A 152 -17.70 0.28 -4.14
CA ALA A 152 -17.74 0.66 -2.73
C ALA A 152 -16.35 0.59 -2.09
N LEU A 153 -15.57 -0.45 -2.40
CA LEU A 153 -14.17 -0.57 -1.97
C LEU A 153 -13.32 0.60 -2.49
N SER A 154 -13.55 1.03 -3.74
CA SER A 154 -12.85 2.16 -4.36
C SER A 154 -13.26 3.49 -3.74
N ALA A 155 -14.56 3.71 -3.52
CA ALA A 155 -15.07 4.94 -2.91
C ALA A 155 -14.53 5.11 -1.48
N TYR A 156 -14.46 4.03 -0.71
CA TYR A 156 -13.92 4.05 0.65
C TYR A 156 -12.49 4.58 0.71
N GLN A 157 -11.65 4.35 -0.31
CA GLN A 157 -10.27 4.84 -0.29
C GLN A 157 -10.18 6.36 -0.27
N GLY A 158 -11.16 7.07 -0.85
CA GLY A 158 -11.24 8.53 -0.80
C GLY A 158 -11.60 9.09 0.58
N GLU A 159 -12.12 8.23 1.49
CA GLU A 159 -12.36 8.58 2.90
C GLU A 159 -11.10 8.37 3.76
N THR A 160 -10.10 7.65 3.23
CA THR A 160 -8.82 7.42 3.92
C THR A 160 -7.84 8.56 3.69
N GLY A 161 -6.87 8.73 4.60
CA GLY A 161 -5.79 9.70 4.41
C GLY A 161 -4.78 9.35 3.32
N PHE A 162 -4.96 8.24 2.59
CA PHE A 162 -4.01 7.74 1.59
C PHE A 162 -4.52 7.85 0.14
N ASP A 163 -5.83 8.01 -0.08
CA ASP A 163 -6.47 8.12 -1.41
C ASP A 163 -5.99 7.03 -2.39
N ALA A 164 -5.95 5.78 -1.92
CA ALA A 164 -5.43 4.65 -2.70
C ALA A 164 -6.25 4.41 -3.98
N ARG A 165 -5.55 4.29 -5.12
CA ARG A 165 -6.17 4.03 -6.43
C ARG A 165 -6.17 2.54 -6.73
N LEU A 166 -7.26 1.87 -6.36
CA LEU A 166 -7.42 0.43 -6.59
C LEU A 166 -7.30 0.08 -8.09
N GLY A 167 -6.74 -1.09 -8.38
CA GLY A 167 -6.53 -1.60 -9.73
C GLY A 167 -5.39 -0.95 -10.51
N THR A 168 -4.51 -0.20 -9.81
CA THR A 168 -3.34 0.44 -10.42
C THR A 168 -2.37 -0.59 -11.01
N LEU A 169 -2.10 -1.69 -10.30
CA LEU A 169 -1.21 -2.75 -10.79
C LEU A 169 -1.75 -3.36 -12.10
N GLY A 170 -2.98 -3.88 -12.09
CA GLY A 170 -3.59 -4.51 -13.28
C GLY A 170 -3.69 -3.55 -14.47
N ARG A 171 -4.02 -2.27 -14.21
CA ARG A 171 -4.07 -1.22 -15.24
C ARG A 171 -2.69 -0.96 -15.86
N ILE A 172 -1.63 -0.81 -15.06
CA ILE A 172 -0.27 -0.55 -15.55
C ILE A 172 0.19 -1.67 -16.49
N VAL A 173 -0.05 -2.94 -16.12
CA VAL A 173 0.33 -4.09 -16.95
C VAL A 173 -0.44 -4.08 -18.28
N ARG A 174 -1.75 -3.86 -18.24
CA ARG A 174 -2.58 -3.80 -19.46
C ARG A 174 -2.22 -2.65 -20.39
N GLU A 175 -2.00 -1.45 -19.84
CA GLU A 175 -1.56 -0.29 -20.63
C GLU A 175 -0.19 -0.52 -21.26
N GLY A 176 0.64 -1.36 -20.64
CA GLY A 176 1.92 -1.82 -21.19
C GLY A 176 1.83 -2.99 -22.17
N GLY A 177 0.62 -3.39 -22.57
CA GLY A 177 0.38 -4.49 -23.52
C GLY A 177 0.48 -5.89 -22.90
N GLY A 178 0.72 -6.00 -21.60
CA GLY A 178 0.87 -7.29 -20.91
C GLY A 178 -0.45 -7.99 -20.59
N GLN A 179 -0.34 -9.28 -20.30
CA GLN A 179 -1.44 -10.13 -19.88
C GLN A 179 -1.39 -10.43 -18.38
N VAL A 180 -2.56 -10.43 -17.73
CA VAL A 180 -2.71 -10.65 -16.29
C VAL A 180 -3.58 -11.87 -16.02
N ALA A 181 -3.09 -12.78 -15.18
CA ALA A 181 -3.85 -13.88 -14.60
C ALA A 181 -3.96 -13.72 -13.08
N ALA A 182 -5.16 -13.95 -12.56
CA ALA A 182 -5.43 -14.01 -11.12
C ALA A 182 -5.90 -15.41 -10.75
N ILE A 183 -5.34 -15.97 -9.68
CA ILE A 183 -5.65 -17.30 -9.20
C ILE A 183 -6.01 -17.19 -7.72
N GLY A 184 -7.29 -17.31 -7.41
CA GLY A 184 -7.84 -17.13 -6.06
C GLY A 184 -8.53 -15.77 -5.82
N PRO A 185 -9.50 -15.69 -4.88
CA PRO A 185 -10.28 -14.49 -4.62
C PRO A 185 -9.46 -13.24 -4.23
N GLY A 186 -8.44 -13.40 -3.39
CA GLY A 186 -7.57 -12.31 -3.00
C GLY A 186 -6.65 -11.84 -4.13
N ALA A 187 -6.14 -12.78 -4.94
CA ALA A 187 -5.39 -12.44 -6.14
C ALA A 187 -6.22 -11.62 -7.13
N ALA A 188 -7.53 -11.89 -7.23
CA ALA A 188 -8.43 -11.10 -8.06
C ALA A 188 -8.52 -9.63 -7.63
N LEU A 189 -8.44 -9.33 -6.32
CA LEU A 189 -8.41 -7.95 -5.82
C LEU A 189 -7.15 -7.20 -6.27
N ALA A 190 -5.99 -7.86 -6.25
CA ALA A 190 -4.72 -7.26 -6.68
C ALA A 190 -4.61 -7.14 -8.20
N ALA A 191 -5.13 -8.11 -8.95
CA ALA A 191 -5.03 -8.18 -10.40
C ALA A 191 -6.09 -7.37 -11.15
N ALA A 192 -7.21 -7.02 -10.50
CA ALA A 192 -8.28 -6.25 -11.12
C ALA A 192 -7.79 -4.92 -11.70
N ASP A 193 -8.43 -4.47 -12.77
CA ASP A 193 -8.26 -3.10 -13.28
C ASP A 193 -9.04 -2.08 -12.42
N ALA A 194 -8.95 -0.80 -12.78
CA ALA A 194 -9.62 0.29 -12.07
C ALA A 194 -11.15 0.13 -11.97
N SER A 195 -11.77 -0.68 -12.84
CA SER A 195 -13.21 -0.97 -12.84
C SER A 195 -13.58 -2.23 -12.05
N GLY A 196 -12.60 -2.98 -11.57
CA GLY A 196 -12.82 -4.24 -10.85
C GLY A 196 -12.88 -5.46 -11.78
N ASN A 197 -12.47 -5.33 -13.04
CA ASN A 197 -12.47 -6.43 -14.00
C ASN A 197 -11.13 -7.15 -13.99
N ILE A 198 -11.16 -8.48 -14.07
CA ILE A 198 -9.99 -9.34 -14.21
C ILE A 198 -10.03 -9.98 -15.61
N PRO A 199 -8.98 -9.79 -16.45
CA PRO A 199 -8.94 -10.37 -17.80
C PRO A 199 -8.90 -11.89 -17.84
N THR A 200 -8.16 -12.52 -16.92
CA THR A 200 -8.14 -13.97 -16.73
C THR A 200 -8.21 -14.29 -15.24
N TYR A 201 -9.17 -15.13 -14.87
CA TYR A 201 -9.39 -15.57 -13.50
C TYR A 201 -9.53 -17.09 -13.43
N ALA A 202 -8.87 -17.69 -12.44
CA ALA A 202 -9.12 -19.05 -12.00
C ALA A 202 -9.41 -19.03 -10.49
N PRO A 203 -10.41 -19.80 -10.00
CA PRO A 203 -10.70 -19.86 -8.56
C PRO A 203 -9.57 -20.51 -7.75
N ASP A 204 -8.83 -21.43 -8.37
CA ASP A 204 -7.72 -22.15 -7.77
C ASP A 204 -6.72 -22.59 -8.85
N LEU A 205 -5.53 -23.05 -8.43
CA LEU A 205 -4.47 -23.45 -9.36
C LEU A 205 -4.86 -24.65 -10.24
N GLY A 206 -5.71 -25.56 -9.75
CA GLY A 206 -6.16 -26.73 -10.51
C GLY A 206 -7.10 -26.37 -11.67
N SER A 207 -7.65 -25.15 -11.66
CA SER A 207 -8.46 -24.59 -12.74
C SER A 207 -7.62 -23.88 -13.81
N VAL A 208 -6.30 -23.79 -13.65
CA VAL A 208 -5.38 -23.17 -14.62
C VAL A 208 -4.90 -24.22 -15.63
N THR A 209 -4.91 -23.88 -16.92
CA THR A 209 -4.47 -24.77 -17.99
C THR A 209 -3.08 -24.44 -18.52
N ASP A 210 -2.74 -23.15 -18.64
CA ASP A 210 -1.45 -22.69 -19.16
C ASP A 210 -1.15 -21.28 -18.63
N LEU A 211 0.03 -21.10 -18.04
CA LEU A 211 0.51 -19.81 -17.53
C LEU A 211 1.43 -19.06 -18.51
N THR A 212 1.87 -19.72 -19.60
CA THR A 212 2.74 -19.16 -20.64
C THR A 212 2.23 -17.86 -21.28
N PRO A 213 0.92 -17.62 -21.43
CA PRO A 213 0.43 -16.37 -22.01
C PRO A 213 0.57 -15.14 -21.10
N TYR A 214 0.86 -15.30 -19.80
CA TYR A 214 0.72 -14.24 -18.80
C TYR A 214 2.05 -13.65 -18.36
N ASP A 215 2.10 -12.32 -18.30
CA ASP A 215 3.28 -11.59 -17.83
C ASP A 215 3.19 -11.30 -16.34
N LEU A 216 2.00 -10.96 -15.84
CA LEU A 216 1.71 -10.87 -14.42
C LEU A 216 0.79 -12.01 -14.00
N ILE A 217 1.27 -12.86 -13.11
CA ILE A 217 0.52 -13.92 -12.47
C ILE A 217 0.37 -13.54 -11.01
N VAL A 218 -0.86 -13.35 -10.53
CA VAL A 218 -1.13 -13.13 -9.11
C VAL A 218 -1.77 -14.41 -8.56
N PHE A 219 -1.16 -14.98 -7.54
CA PHE A 219 -1.59 -16.24 -6.93
C PHE A 219 -1.81 -16.05 -5.43
N GLU A 220 -2.95 -16.52 -4.94
CA GLU A 220 -3.26 -16.57 -3.51
C GLU A 220 -3.12 -18.00 -2.97
N ALA A 221 -2.21 -18.18 -2.01
CA ALA A 221 -2.19 -19.39 -1.18
C ALA A 221 -3.03 -19.15 0.08
N ALA A 222 -4.33 -19.45 -0.01
CA ALA A 222 -5.34 -18.97 0.94
C ALA A 222 -5.44 -19.79 2.24
N ASP A 223 -4.84 -20.99 2.32
CA ASP A 223 -5.15 -21.98 3.37
C ASP A 223 -5.10 -21.44 4.81
N LEU A 224 -4.14 -20.57 5.15
CA LEU A 224 -4.08 -19.93 6.47
C LEU A 224 -5.28 -19.01 6.72
N ALA A 225 -5.57 -18.10 5.79
CA ALA A 225 -6.72 -17.20 5.92
C ALA A 225 -8.03 -17.97 5.93
N THR A 226 -8.19 -18.99 5.09
CA THR A 226 -9.39 -19.84 5.06
C THR A 226 -9.60 -20.53 6.41
N ALA A 227 -8.55 -21.13 6.97
CA ALA A 227 -8.62 -21.75 8.30
C ALA A 227 -8.96 -20.71 9.39
N TRP A 228 -8.36 -19.52 9.30
CA TRP A 228 -8.57 -18.44 10.28
C TRP A 228 -10.00 -17.87 10.21
N PHE A 229 -10.55 -17.63 9.02
CA PHE A 229 -11.93 -17.15 8.86
C PHE A 229 -12.99 -18.16 9.33
N ALA A 230 -12.63 -19.45 9.45
CA ALA A 230 -13.49 -20.46 10.06
C ALA A 230 -13.51 -20.40 11.61
N ARG A 231 -12.70 -19.54 12.23
CA ARG A 231 -12.65 -19.38 13.69
C ARG A 231 -13.78 -18.48 14.20
N PRO A 232 -14.26 -18.68 15.44
CA PRO A 232 -15.19 -17.75 16.07
C PRO A 232 -14.63 -16.33 16.08
N LEU A 233 -15.50 -15.35 15.85
CA LEU A 233 -15.16 -13.94 15.95
C LEU A 233 -15.04 -13.49 17.40
N ASP A 234 -14.10 -12.59 17.66
CA ASP A 234 -14.02 -11.84 18.91
C ASP A 234 -14.99 -10.65 18.93
N GLU A 235 -14.99 -9.88 20.02
CA GLU A 235 -15.88 -8.73 20.20
C GLU A 235 -15.68 -7.59 19.18
N TYR A 236 -14.57 -7.60 18.43
CA TYR A 236 -14.25 -6.60 17.41
C TYR A 236 -14.51 -7.12 15.98
N GLY A 237 -15.09 -8.31 15.84
CA GLY A 237 -15.33 -8.95 14.54
C GLY A 237 -14.06 -9.49 13.88
N VAL A 238 -13.02 -9.79 14.67
CA VAL A 238 -11.78 -10.42 14.19
C VAL A 238 -11.79 -11.90 14.59
N PRO A 239 -11.50 -12.84 13.67
CA PRO A 239 -11.43 -14.25 14.05
C PRO A 239 -10.36 -14.52 15.11
N THR A 240 -10.69 -15.42 16.05
CA THR A 240 -9.76 -15.86 17.10
C THR A 240 -8.55 -16.63 16.53
N PRO A 241 -7.40 -16.67 17.24
CA PRO A 241 -6.21 -17.37 16.75
C PRO A 241 -6.45 -18.84 16.40
N LEU A 242 -5.70 -19.31 15.40
CA LEU A 242 -5.57 -20.74 15.11
C LEU A 242 -4.81 -21.47 16.22
N SER A 243 -5.09 -22.76 16.39
CA SER A 243 -4.19 -23.63 17.15
C SER A 243 -2.86 -23.77 16.41
N ALA A 244 -1.79 -24.10 17.13
CA ALA A 244 -0.48 -24.31 16.49
C ALA A 244 -0.52 -25.43 15.44
N GLU A 245 -1.34 -26.47 15.67
CA GLU A 245 -1.46 -27.60 14.75
C GLU A 245 -2.26 -27.25 13.48
N ASP A 246 -3.38 -26.53 13.64
CA ASP A 246 -4.17 -26.06 12.50
C ASP A 246 -3.34 -25.11 11.62
N ARG A 247 -2.57 -24.21 12.26
CA ARG A 247 -1.67 -23.30 11.56
C ARG A 247 -0.61 -24.07 10.77
N ARG A 248 0.08 -25.04 11.39
CA ARG A 248 1.08 -25.89 10.71
C ARG A 248 0.49 -26.62 9.51
N THR A 249 -0.72 -27.17 9.67
CA THR A 249 -1.43 -27.88 8.60
C THR A 249 -1.77 -26.94 7.44
N ALA A 250 -2.28 -25.74 7.74
CA ALA A 250 -2.61 -24.73 6.74
C ALA A 250 -1.37 -24.23 5.99
N VAL A 251 -0.27 -23.95 6.71
CA VAL A 251 1.02 -23.57 6.12
C VAL A 251 1.56 -24.65 5.20
N ALA A 252 1.54 -25.92 5.61
CA ALA A 252 2.02 -27.01 4.76
C ALA A 252 1.18 -27.18 3.49
N ARG A 253 -0.13 -26.85 3.51
CA ARG A 253 -0.98 -26.84 2.30
C ARG A 253 -0.62 -25.67 1.38
N ALA A 254 -0.45 -24.47 1.94
CA ALA A 254 0.00 -23.31 1.19
C ALA A 254 1.37 -23.55 0.53
N ASP A 255 2.33 -24.15 1.23
CA ASP A 255 3.65 -24.49 0.69
C ASP A 255 3.56 -25.44 -0.51
N ARG A 256 2.70 -26.47 -0.45
CA ARG A 256 2.47 -27.39 -1.59
C ARG A 256 1.85 -26.68 -2.78
N GLN A 257 0.93 -25.75 -2.56
CA GLN A 257 0.35 -24.94 -3.64
C GLN A 257 1.41 -24.03 -4.29
N ILE A 258 2.31 -23.45 -3.48
CA ILE A 258 3.42 -22.64 -3.99
C ILE A 258 4.37 -23.50 -4.82
N GLY A 259 4.73 -24.70 -4.35
CA GLY A 259 5.52 -25.66 -5.10
C GLY A 259 4.89 -26.05 -6.43
N ALA A 260 3.57 -26.33 -6.43
CA ALA A 260 2.82 -26.62 -7.64
C ALA A 260 2.81 -25.43 -8.61
N LEU A 261 2.57 -24.21 -8.12
CA LEU A 261 2.63 -23.01 -8.96
C LEU A 261 4.00 -22.87 -9.63
N ILE A 262 5.08 -22.97 -8.86
CA ILE A 262 6.45 -22.85 -9.37
C ILE A 262 6.72 -23.86 -10.50
N GLY A 263 6.18 -25.08 -10.40
CA GLY A 263 6.28 -26.09 -11.45
C GLY A 263 5.60 -25.72 -12.76
N GLU A 264 4.56 -24.87 -12.70
CA GLU A 264 3.79 -24.41 -13.87
C GLU A 264 4.29 -23.05 -14.41
N LEU A 265 5.18 -22.36 -13.70
CA LEU A 265 5.65 -21.04 -14.12
C LEU A 265 6.56 -21.12 -15.36
N PRO A 266 6.39 -20.23 -16.34
CA PRO A 266 7.30 -20.13 -17.46
C PRO A 266 8.74 -19.83 -17.01
N ALA A 267 9.72 -20.36 -17.74
CA ALA A 267 11.13 -20.06 -17.50
C ALA A 267 11.39 -18.53 -17.57
N GLY A 268 12.26 -18.04 -16.69
CA GLY A 268 12.55 -16.60 -16.59
C GLY A 268 11.49 -15.78 -15.86
N THR A 269 10.48 -16.42 -15.25
CA THR A 269 9.54 -15.74 -14.34
C THR A 269 10.22 -15.40 -13.02
N SER A 270 10.08 -14.15 -12.59
CA SER A 270 10.50 -13.71 -11.26
C SER A 270 9.40 -14.04 -10.26
N VAL A 271 9.74 -14.64 -9.11
CA VAL A 271 8.75 -15.04 -8.09
C VAL A 271 8.92 -14.16 -6.87
N LEU A 272 7.84 -13.48 -6.49
CA LEU A 272 7.74 -12.66 -5.28
C LEU A 272 6.76 -13.32 -4.32
N VAL A 273 7.25 -13.86 -3.21
CA VAL A 273 6.40 -14.39 -2.13
C VAL A 273 6.28 -13.36 -1.03
N ALA A 274 5.06 -13.08 -0.59
CA ALA A 274 4.79 -12.15 0.49
C ALA A 274 3.73 -12.68 1.45
N GLY A 275 3.98 -12.57 2.75
CA GLY A 275 2.92 -12.62 3.76
C GLY A 275 2.16 -11.30 3.77
N ILE A 276 1.00 -11.24 3.12
CA ILE A 276 0.36 -9.96 2.75
C ILE A 276 -0.55 -9.37 3.82
N SER A 277 -0.79 -10.09 4.92
CA SER A 277 -1.69 -9.65 5.99
C SER A 277 -1.46 -10.42 7.27
N ASP A 278 -2.09 -9.98 8.36
CA ASP A 278 -2.21 -10.74 9.59
C ASP A 278 -3.36 -11.77 9.47
N VAL A 279 -3.20 -12.89 10.17
CA VAL A 279 -4.27 -13.88 10.46
C VAL A 279 -4.31 -14.20 11.96
N THR A 280 -3.97 -13.18 12.76
CA THR A 280 -3.94 -13.21 14.20
C THR A 280 -4.49 -11.87 14.71
N PRO A 281 -4.90 -11.77 15.99
CA PRO A 281 -5.35 -10.51 16.57
C PRO A 281 -4.23 -9.48 16.77
N ASN A 282 -2.96 -9.87 16.56
CA ASN A 282 -1.77 -9.04 16.74
C ASN A 282 -1.10 -8.80 15.39
N ALA A 283 -0.43 -7.65 15.26
CA ALA A 283 0.31 -7.35 14.03
C ALA A 283 1.67 -8.07 14.04
N HIS A 284 2.09 -8.65 12.92
CA HIS A 284 3.39 -9.31 12.77
C HIS A 284 4.25 -8.69 11.66
N LEU A 285 5.54 -8.99 11.69
CA LEU A 285 6.40 -8.93 10.51
C LEU A 285 6.26 -10.23 9.73
N HIS A 286 6.08 -10.09 8.43
CA HIS A 286 5.77 -11.20 7.54
C HIS A 286 6.93 -11.59 6.64
N VAL A 287 6.77 -12.67 5.90
CA VAL A 287 7.75 -13.14 4.92
C VAL A 287 7.76 -12.24 3.69
N ALA A 288 8.97 -11.90 3.21
CA ALA A 288 9.21 -11.45 1.84
C ALA A 288 10.37 -12.25 1.24
N ILE A 289 10.16 -12.85 0.07
CA ILE A 289 11.17 -13.59 -0.68
C ILE A 289 11.09 -13.22 -2.16
N ALA A 290 12.24 -13.01 -2.79
CA ALA A 290 12.35 -12.78 -4.23
C ALA A 290 13.35 -13.76 -4.87
N THR A 291 12.92 -14.42 -5.94
CA THR A 291 13.76 -15.32 -6.76
C THR A 291 13.53 -15.06 -8.25
N GLY A 292 14.39 -15.64 -9.09
CA GLY A 292 14.36 -15.39 -10.55
C GLY A 292 15.02 -14.07 -10.91
N PRO A 293 14.91 -13.60 -12.18
CA PRO A 293 15.57 -12.39 -12.65
C PRO A 293 15.26 -11.15 -11.78
N SER A 294 16.26 -10.35 -11.44
CA SER A 294 16.08 -9.12 -10.64
C SER A 294 15.71 -7.89 -11.49
N ALA A 295 15.65 -8.07 -12.79
CA ALA A 295 15.20 -7.12 -13.81
C ALA A 295 14.86 -7.91 -15.09
N PRO A 296 14.13 -7.35 -16.07
CA PRO A 296 13.91 -7.99 -17.37
C PRO A 296 15.22 -8.45 -18.02
N GLY A 297 15.40 -9.77 -18.16
CA GLY A 297 16.62 -10.38 -18.71
C GLY A 297 17.89 -10.19 -17.87
N GLY A 298 17.77 -9.70 -16.64
CA GLY A 298 18.87 -9.47 -15.72
C GLY A 298 19.34 -10.73 -14.98
N PRO A 299 20.43 -10.63 -14.19
CA PRO A 299 20.85 -11.72 -13.32
C PRO A 299 19.74 -12.05 -12.30
N PRO A 300 19.70 -13.29 -11.76
CA PRO A 300 18.74 -13.62 -10.74
C PRO A 300 19.00 -12.85 -9.44
N PHE A 301 17.96 -12.68 -8.62
CA PHE A 301 18.13 -12.32 -7.22
C PHE A 301 19.11 -13.31 -6.56
N PRO A 302 20.25 -12.85 -6.04
CA PRO A 302 21.18 -13.70 -5.32
C PRO A 302 20.58 -14.20 -4.01
N HIS A 303 21.13 -15.29 -3.48
CA HIS A 303 20.95 -15.65 -2.09
C HIS A 303 21.44 -14.49 -1.18
N GLY A 304 20.57 -13.99 -0.30
CA GLY A 304 20.94 -12.87 0.57
C GLY A 304 19.76 -12.16 1.21
N ARG A 305 20.01 -10.95 1.73
CA ARG A 305 18.95 -10.10 2.31
C ARG A 305 18.28 -9.26 1.21
N LEU A 306 16.98 -9.03 1.35
CA LEU A 306 16.25 -7.99 0.63
C LEU A 306 16.29 -6.68 1.39
N THR A 307 16.31 -5.58 0.65
CA THR A 307 16.22 -4.22 1.17
C THR A 307 15.35 -3.37 0.25
N ALA A 308 14.80 -2.28 0.80
CA ALA A 308 14.09 -1.27 0.03
C ALA A 308 14.37 0.11 0.60
N THR A 309 14.56 1.10 -0.29
CA THR A 309 14.83 2.49 0.15
C THR A 309 13.66 3.15 0.91
N SER A 310 12.47 2.53 0.87
CA SER A 310 11.26 2.94 1.61
C SER A 310 11.44 2.82 3.13
N THR A 311 12.19 1.83 3.60
CA THR A 311 12.46 1.59 5.02
C THR A 311 13.82 2.14 5.46
N ARG A 312 14.79 2.20 4.52
CA ARG A 312 16.21 2.51 4.80
C ARG A 312 16.80 1.57 5.87
N GLN A 313 16.28 0.35 5.93
CA GLN A 313 16.71 -0.71 6.82
C GLN A 313 16.89 -1.97 5.98
N ASP A 314 18.05 -2.60 6.12
CA ASP A 314 18.27 -3.90 5.51
C ASP A 314 17.36 -4.94 6.18
N SER A 315 16.95 -5.94 5.40
CA SER A 315 16.05 -7.00 5.87
C SER A 315 14.66 -6.52 6.30
N LEU A 316 14.27 -5.29 5.98
CA LEU A 316 12.91 -4.82 6.19
C LEU A 316 12.36 -4.14 4.94
N VAL A 317 11.24 -4.64 4.45
CA VAL A 317 10.48 -4.07 3.32
C VAL A 317 9.02 -3.83 3.74
N THR A 318 8.25 -3.17 2.88
CA THR A 318 6.82 -2.92 3.11
C THR A 318 5.95 -3.55 2.03
N ILE A 319 4.68 -3.82 2.34
CA ILE A 319 3.74 -4.38 1.36
C ILE A 319 3.60 -3.52 0.08
N THR A 320 3.72 -2.19 0.18
CA THR A 320 3.67 -1.30 -1.00
C THR A 320 4.87 -1.47 -1.92
N ASP A 321 6.00 -1.96 -1.39
CA ASP A 321 7.19 -2.26 -2.18
C ASP A 321 6.98 -3.47 -3.09
N LEU A 322 6.07 -4.40 -2.74
CA LEU A 322 5.74 -5.56 -3.57
C LEU A 322 5.21 -5.13 -4.94
N THR A 323 4.26 -4.18 -4.96
CA THR A 323 3.71 -3.62 -6.21
C THR A 323 4.79 -2.90 -7.02
N ALA A 324 5.63 -2.09 -6.37
CA ALA A 324 6.73 -1.39 -7.02
C ALA A 324 7.74 -2.37 -7.65
N THR A 325 8.01 -3.48 -6.96
CA THR A 325 8.89 -4.55 -7.42
C THR A 325 8.29 -5.27 -8.63
N ALA A 326 7.02 -5.65 -8.58
CA ALA A 326 6.34 -6.28 -9.70
C ALA A 326 6.38 -5.40 -10.96
N VAL A 327 6.08 -4.11 -10.84
CA VAL A 327 6.13 -3.15 -11.96
C VAL A 327 7.56 -3.03 -12.52
N GLN A 328 8.58 -2.96 -11.67
CA GLN A 328 9.98 -2.92 -12.11
C GLN A 328 10.39 -4.19 -12.87
N LEU A 329 10.04 -5.36 -12.34
CA LEU A 329 10.40 -6.65 -12.92
C LEU A 329 9.69 -6.93 -14.25
N LEU A 330 8.51 -6.33 -14.46
CA LEU A 330 7.83 -6.30 -15.76
C LEU A 330 8.48 -5.31 -16.75
N GLY A 331 9.44 -4.49 -16.31
CA GLY A 331 10.09 -3.47 -17.14
C GLY A 331 9.23 -2.23 -17.39
N LEU A 332 8.20 -2.03 -16.58
CA LEU A 332 7.24 -0.94 -16.70
C LEU A 332 7.64 0.26 -15.83
N PRO A 333 7.27 1.49 -16.23
CA PRO A 333 7.52 2.67 -15.42
C PRO A 333 6.59 2.70 -14.20
N ALA A 334 7.15 2.97 -13.01
CA ALA A 334 6.35 3.25 -11.82
C ALA A 334 5.57 4.55 -11.99
N THR A 335 4.30 4.54 -11.57
CA THR A 335 3.44 5.72 -11.59
C THR A 335 3.43 6.41 -10.22
N ARG A 336 2.85 7.61 -10.13
CA ARG A 336 2.87 8.42 -8.90
C ARG A 336 2.00 7.83 -7.78
N GLU A 337 1.04 6.99 -8.14
CA GLU A 337 0.15 6.26 -7.24
C GLU A 337 0.89 5.20 -6.43
N ILE A 338 2.00 4.66 -6.97
CA ILE A 338 2.82 3.65 -6.29
C ILE A 338 3.83 4.36 -5.39
N VAL A 339 3.63 4.25 -4.08
CA VAL A 339 4.51 4.89 -3.08
C VAL A 339 5.68 4.03 -2.64
N GLY A 340 5.59 2.72 -2.88
CA GLY A 340 6.65 1.78 -2.57
C GLY A 340 7.92 1.99 -3.40
N ARG A 341 8.95 1.23 -3.05
CA ARG A 341 10.26 1.20 -3.71
C ARG A 341 10.60 -0.25 -4.06
N PRO A 342 11.05 -0.54 -5.30
CA PRO A 342 11.37 -1.90 -5.67
C PRO A 342 12.39 -2.53 -4.74
N TRP A 343 12.18 -3.80 -4.43
CA TRP A 343 13.10 -4.62 -3.66
C TRP A 343 14.43 -4.76 -4.38
N ARG A 344 15.51 -4.75 -3.60
CA ARG A 344 16.88 -4.95 -4.07
C ARG A 344 17.57 -5.93 -3.15
N SER A 345 18.60 -6.59 -3.65
CA SER A 345 19.52 -7.32 -2.78
C SER A 345 20.31 -6.32 -1.94
N GLY A 346 20.33 -6.57 -0.63
CA GLY A 346 21.16 -5.84 0.32
C GLY A 346 22.58 -6.38 0.34
N ASP A 347 23.47 -5.63 1.00
CA ASP A 347 24.91 -5.91 1.00
C ASP A 347 25.30 -7.09 1.91
N ALA A 348 24.42 -7.50 2.83
CA ALA A 348 24.67 -8.58 3.78
C ALA A 348 24.03 -9.90 3.32
N THR A 349 24.87 -10.91 3.13
CA THR A 349 24.44 -12.30 2.89
C THR A 349 24.48 -13.07 4.22
N PRO A 350 23.36 -13.64 4.68
CA PRO A 350 23.37 -14.56 5.81
C PRO A 350 24.27 -15.77 5.51
N PRO A 351 24.94 -16.34 6.53
CA PRO A 351 25.89 -17.43 6.32
C PRO A 351 25.22 -18.69 5.72
N ASP A 352 23.96 -18.93 6.07
CA ASP A 352 23.14 -19.98 5.48
C ASP A 352 21.64 -19.62 5.55
N PRO A 353 20.77 -20.38 4.84
CA PRO A 353 19.32 -20.15 4.84
C PRO A 353 18.67 -20.34 6.22
N ALA A 354 19.23 -21.19 7.09
CA ALA A 354 18.68 -21.43 8.41
C ALA A 354 18.87 -20.22 9.33
N GLY A 355 20.06 -19.62 9.30
CA GLY A 355 20.36 -18.37 9.98
C GLY A 355 19.48 -17.22 9.47
N ALA A 356 19.22 -17.16 8.16
CA ALA A 356 18.28 -16.17 7.60
C ALA A 356 16.86 -16.32 8.18
N VAL A 357 16.34 -17.55 8.24
CA VAL A 357 15.00 -17.82 8.81
C VAL A 357 14.97 -17.48 10.30
N THR A 358 15.97 -17.93 11.07
CA THR A 358 16.05 -17.65 12.51
C THR A 358 16.15 -16.15 12.79
N ASP A 359 17.06 -15.42 12.13
CA ASP A 359 17.23 -13.98 12.30
C ASP A 359 15.92 -13.22 12.07
N LEU A 360 15.18 -13.58 11.02
CA LEU A 360 13.95 -12.90 10.62
C LEU A 360 12.75 -13.30 11.51
N ALA A 361 12.72 -14.52 12.04
CA ALA A 361 11.76 -14.95 13.04
C ALA A 361 12.01 -14.24 14.39
N ASP A 362 13.27 -14.13 14.81
CA ASP A 362 13.67 -13.43 16.03
C ASP A 362 13.37 -11.92 15.94
N ALA A 363 13.50 -11.32 14.75
CA ALA A 363 13.14 -9.92 14.51
C ALA A 363 11.63 -9.66 14.68
N ASP A 364 10.75 -10.58 14.26
CA ASP A 364 9.31 -10.48 14.56
C ASP A 364 9.05 -10.59 16.06
N LEU A 365 9.63 -11.60 16.71
CA LEU A 365 9.48 -11.80 18.15
C LEU A 365 9.91 -10.57 18.95
N ALA A 366 11.08 -10.01 18.63
CA ALA A 366 11.56 -8.77 19.24
C ALA A 366 10.57 -7.60 19.00
N SER A 367 10.01 -7.50 17.80
CA SER A 367 9.01 -6.48 17.46
C SER A 367 7.71 -6.64 18.25
N GLN A 368 7.29 -7.88 18.54
CA GLN A 368 6.15 -8.16 19.42
C GLN A 368 6.43 -7.74 20.87
N VAL A 369 7.57 -8.14 21.43
CA VAL A 369 7.95 -7.76 22.80
C VAL A 369 7.99 -6.23 22.96
N LEU A 370 8.55 -5.51 21.98
CA LEU A 370 8.58 -4.04 22.01
C LEU A 370 7.19 -3.41 22.03
N ARG A 371 6.20 -4.00 21.33
CA ARG A 371 4.81 -3.50 21.34
C ARG A 371 4.20 -3.58 22.73
N ASP A 372 4.40 -4.70 23.42
CA ASP A 372 3.81 -4.95 24.74
C ASP A 372 4.42 -4.04 25.81
N VAL A 373 5.70 -3.69 25.68
CA VAL A 373 6.42 -2.83 26.64
C VAL A 373 6.17 -1.34 26.39
N ARG A 374 5.88 -0.94 25.15
CA ARG A 374 5.81 0.48 24.75
C ARG A 374 4.74 1.27 25.52
N GLY A 375 3.53 0.73 25.64
CA GLY A 375 2.42 1.37 26.35
C GLY A 375 2.74 1.63 27.82
N PRO A 376 3.10 0.59 28.59
CA PRO A 376 3.54 0.72 29.98
C PRO A 376 4.72 1.69 30.15
N PHE A 377 5.74 1.61 29.29
CA PHE A 377 6.91 2.50 29.35
C PHE A 377 6.51 3.98 29.25
N PHE A 378 5.74 4.36 28.23
CA PHE A 378 5.32 5.76 28.07
C PHE A 378 4.37 6.22 29.18
N THR A 379 3.54 5.30 29.70
CA THR A 379 2.66 5.61 30.83
C THR A 379 3.49 5.97 32.06
N VAL A 380 4.46 5.12 32.43
CA VAL A 380 5.38 5.38 33.55
C VAL A 380 6.16 6.68 33.32
N LEU A 381 6.72 6.88 32.13
CA LEU A 381 7.48 8.08 31.78
C LEU A 381 6.64 9.35 31.95
N VAL A 382 5.42 9.37 31.40
CA VAL A 382 4.52 10.53 31.51
C VAL A 382 4.09 10.74 32.95
N THR A 383 3.78 9.68 33.71
CA THR A 383 3.46 9.80 35.13
C THR A 383 4.62 10.40 35.92
N VAL A 384 5.84 9.90 35.73
CA VAL A 384 7.05 10.45 36.37
C VAL A 384 7.25 11.92 35.98
N GLN A 385 7.05 12.27 34.71
CA GLN A 385 7.17 13.64 34.21
C GLN A 385 6.13 14.58 34.85
N LEU A 386 4.87 14.14 34.97
CA LEU A 386 3.80 14.90 35.61
C LEU A 386 4.05 15.06 37.11
N LEU A 387 4.53 14.01 37.79
CA LEU A 387 4.92 14.07 39.20
C LEU A 387 6.06 15.08 39.38
N PHE A 388 7.09 15.05 38.53
CA PHE A 388 8.17 16.02 38.55
C PHE A 388 7.66 17.46 38.42
N TYR A 389 6.76 17.73 37.47
CA TYR A 389 6.16 19.07 37.31
C TYR A 389 5.29 19.46 38.50
N ALA A 390 4.53 18.54 39.08
CA ALA A 390 3.74 18.78 40.28
C ALA A 390 4.64 19.13 41.47
N PHE A 391 5.74 18.39 41.68
CA PHE A 391 6.71 18.67 42.74
C PHE A 391 7.41 20.02 42.53
N ALA A 392 7.82 20.33 41.31
CA ALA A 392 8.41 21.63 40.97
C ALA A 392 7.43 22.78 41.25
N ALA A 393 6.17 22.65 40.85
CA ALA A 393 5.12 23.64 41.11
C ALA A 393 4.86 23.81 42.62
N LEU A 394 4.83 22.72 43.39
CA LEU A 394 4.70 22.75 44.84
C LEU A 394 5.87 23.44 45.52
N ALA A 395 7.11 23.17 45.10
CA ALA A 395 8.32 23.81 45.62
C ALA A 395 8.32 25.32 45.35
N LEU A 396 7.92 25.74 44.14
CA LEU A 396 7.79 27.15 43.77
C LEU A 396 6.68 27.85 44.58
N ARG A 397 5.52 27.21 44.75
CA ARG A 397 4.43 27.74 45.60
C ARG A 397 4.86 27.90 47.06
N ARG A 398 5.60 26.94 47.62
CA ARG A 398 6.14 27.03 48.99
C ARG A 398 7.16 28.16 49.14
N ARG A 399 8.04 28.35 48.15
CA ARG A 399 8.99 29.50 48.12
C ARG A 399 8.28 30.84 48.03
N SER A 400 7.24 30.97 47.21
CA SER A 400 6.46 32.20 47.07
C SER A 400 5.73 32.58 48.38
N LYS A 401 5.17 31.59 49.09
CA LYS A 401 4.54 31.82 50.41
C LYS A 401 5.55 32.27 51.47
N ASN A 402 6.74 31.68 51.51
CA ASN A 402 7.78 32.06 52.48
C ASN A 402 8.45 33.41 52.14
N GLY A 403 8.49 33.81 50.86
CA GLY A 403 8.99 35.13 50.43
C GLY A 403 8.08 36.30 50.80
N ARG A 404 6.74 36.12 50.79
CA ARG A 404 5.76 37.16 51.17
C ARG A 404 5.73 37.48 52.67
N SER A 405 6.32 36.63 53.52
CA SER A 405 6.40 36.84 54.97
C SER A 405 7.61 37.68 55.42
N ARG A 406 8.56 38.02 54.52
CA ARG A 406 9.80 38.75 54.86
C ARG A 406 9.82 40.22 54.43
N THR A 407 8.71 40.79 53.96
CA THR A 407 8.62 42.21 53.52
C THR A 407 7.79 43.11 54.44
N THR A 408 7.67 42.80 55.72
CA THR A 408 7.17 43.75 56.73
C THR A 408 8.29 44.10 57.70
N HIS A 409 8.97 45.23 57.46
CA HIS A 409 9.81 45.87 58.47
C HIS A 409 9.17 47.23 58.84
N PRO A 410 9.00 47.52 60.15
CA PRO A 410 8.38 48.76 60.63
C PRO A 410 9.42 49.88 60.73
N GLY A 411 9.01 51.13 60.49
CA GLY A 411 9.84 52.32 60.69
C GLY A 411 8.98 53.53 61.08
N PRO A 412 9.52 54.50 61.84
CA PRO A 412 9.12 54.69 63.23
C PRO A 412 8.35 55.99 63.52
N ASP A 413 7.78 56.02 64.73
CA ASP A 413 7.22 57.16 65.46
C ASP A 413 8.03 58.48 65.30
N ARG A 414 7.30 59.59 65.11
CA ARG A 414 7.72 60.91 65.56
C ARG A 414 6.55 61.73 66.14
N ASN A 415 6.69 62.01 67.43
CA ASN A 415 6.07 62.99 68.31
C ASN A 415 5.54 64.30 67.67
N HIS A 416 4.43 64.83 68.21
CA HIS A 416 4.47 66.06 69.04
C HIS A 416 3.14 66.36 69.81
N PRO A 417 3.20 67.07 70.97
CA PRO A 417 2.07 67.52 71.81
C PRO A 417 1.64 68.98 71.43
N PRO A 418 0.82 69.78 72.18
CA PRO A 418 0.23 69.62 73.53
C PRO A 418 -1.25 70.08 73.71
N ARG A 419 -1.86 69.70 74.85
CA ARG A 419 -2.37 70.61 75.90
C ARG A 419 -2.78 69.86 77.16
#